data_AF-A0A925YH25-F1
#
_entry.id   AF-A0A925YH25-F1
#
_cell.length_a   1.000
_cell.length_b   1.000
_cell.length_c   1.000
_cell.angle_alpha   90.00
_cell.angle_beta   90.00
_cell.angle_gamma   90.00
#
_symmetry.space_group_name_H-M   'P 1'
#
loop_
_entity.id
_entity.type
_entity.pdbx_description
1 polymer ?
#
loop_
_entity_poly.entity_id
_entity_poly.type
_entity_poly.pdbx_seq_one_letter_code
_entity_poly.pdbx_strand_id
1 'polypeptide(L)'
;MEWKGLRQMRGVFGEALKAMPQMAHVVAIETRYIGEAALASSEQAVLTLSVKFMNSYLRAALNARDVGTAYNVLHQYRQLAEAMLRVKNVGTESQLIEIGGYFRYYAQLANGMGLGFIAETAAYDLGALCEIASILESQVHDQLLATFLEIDKEAENPAQEKVLRGVRKAQAKLAAYYLLVGAIPRAREIFADMALETSDRLGSIRDELLSIRSKDFWEIIDRGTNFDYVDEDRKAKLREFFGWFPDLEAAGATPRLVGGWARGSGPAGLR
;
A
#
# COMPACT_ATOMS: atom_id res chain seq x y z
N MET A 1 22.20 -18.88 -19.70
CA MET A 1 22.71 -19.64 -18.51
C MET A 1 21.96 -19.19 -17.24
N GLU A 2 21.39 -17.99 -17.28
CA GLU A 2 20.68 -17.27 -16.22
C GLU A 2 19.47 -18.04 -15.68
N TRP A 3 18.71 -18.73 -16.53
CA TRP A 3 17.54 -19.51 -16.10
C TRP A 3 17.90 -20.63 -15.11
N LYS A 4 19.06 -21.28 -15.28
CA LYS A 4 19.50 -22.34 -14.37
C LYS A 4 19.87 -21.76 -12.99
N GLY A 5 20.50 -20.60 -12.95
CA GLY A 5 20.84 -19.87 -11.73
C GLY A 5 19.58 -19.43 -10.96
N LEU A 6 18.66 -18.73 -11.63
CA LEU A 6 17.42 -18.30 -10.99
C LEU A 6 16.54 -19.48 -10.54
N ARG A 7 16.58 -20.60 -11.27
CA ARG A 7 15.89 -21.83 -10.84
C ARG A 7 16.48 -22.42 -9.57
N GLN A 8 17.80 -22.39 -9.40
CA GLN A 8 18.46 -22.78 -8.14
C GLN A 8 18.07 -21.83 -7.01
N MET A 9 18.06 -20.52 -7.25
CA MET A 9 17.59 -19.53 -6.27
C MET A 9 16.15 -19.81 -5.82
N ARG A 10 15.25 -20.19 -6.74
CA ARG A 10 13.89 -20.62 -6.36
C ARG A 10 13.85 -21.89 -5.52
N GLY A 11 14.73 -22.86 -5.79
CA GLY A 11 14.87 -24.04 -4.94
C GLY A 11 15.29 -23.65 -3.53
N VAL A 12 16.33 -22.81 -3.41
CA VAL A 12 16.81 -22.29 -2.13
C VAL A 12 15.72 -21.51 -1.39
N PHE A 13 14.97 -20.65 -2.09
CA PHE A 13 13.84 -19.93 -1.50
C PHE A 13 12.78 -20.87 -0.91
N GLY A 14 12.41 -21.93 -1.64
CA GLY A 14 11.39 -22.87 -1.19
C GLY A 14 11.80 -23.64 0.07
N GLU A 15 13.07 -24.05 0.17
CA GLU A 15 13.63 -24.70 1.36
C GLU A 15 13.79 -23.70 2.52
N ALA A 16 14.28 -22.49 2.23
CA ALA A 16 14.44 -21.40 3.19
C ALA A 16 13.11 -20.97 3.80
N LEU A 17 12.04 -20.89 3.01
CA LEU A 17 10.70 -20.53 3.51
C LEU A 17 10.24 -21.47 4.63
N LYS A 18 10.67 -22.73 4.62
CA LYS A 18 10.28 -23.72 5.63
C LYS A 18 11.22 -23.78 6.83
N ALA A 19 12.53 -23.58 6.61
CA ALA A 19 13.56 -23.85 7.62
C ALA A 19 14.34 -22.61 8.09
N MET A 20 14.45 -21.58 7.24
CA MET A 20 15.28 -20.38 7.46
C MET A 20 14.69 -19.14 6.73
N PRO A 21 13.62 -18.52 7.24
CA PRO A 21 12.95 -17.38 6.59
C PRO A 21 13.90 -16.22 6.22
N GLN A 22 14.96 -16.00 7.01
CA GLN A 22 16.00 -15.01 6.69
C GLN A 22 16.69 -15.25 5.34
N MET A 23 16.87 -16.50 4.92
CA MET A 23 17.46 -16.83 3.61
C MET A 23 16.47 -16.57 2.46
N ALA A 24 15.16 -16.65 2.71
CA ALA A 24 14.15 -16.26 1.72
C ALA A 24 14.22 -14.75 1.40
N HIS A 25 14.52 -13.92 2.40
CA HIS A 25 14.76 -12.49 2.20
C HIS A 25 16.00 -12.21 1.36
N VAL A 26 17.12 -12.87 1.65
CA VAL A 26 18.36 -12.72 0.87
C VAL A 26 18.13 -13.09 -0.59
N VAL A 27 17.41 -14.19 -0.86
CA VAL A 27 17.09 -14.58 -2.25
C VAL A 27 16.25 -13.52 -2.98
N ALA A 28 15.29 -12.88 -2.30
CA ALA A 28 14.53 -11.79 -2.89
C ALA A 28 15.42 -10.56 -3.21
N ILE A 29 16.35 -10.20 -2.29
CA ILE A 29 17.32 -9.11 -2.49
C ILE A 29 18.22 -9.40 -3.70
N GLU A 30 18.81 -10.59 -3.76
CA GLU A 30 19.68 -10.98 -4.88
C GLU A 30 18.92 -11.01 -6.22
N THR A 31 17.65 -11.43 -6.21
CA THR A 31 16.81 -11.42 -7.41
C THR A 31 16.53 -9.99 -7.89
N ARG A 32 16.33 -9.05 -6.97
CA ARG A 32 16.25 -7.62 -7.31
C ARG A 32 17.55 -7.15 -7.94
N TYR A 33 18.70 -7.43 -7.35
CA TYR A 33 20.00 -7.00 -7.89
C TYR A 33 20.27 -7.58 -9.29
N ILE A 34 19.89 -8.83 -9.54
CA ILE A 34 19.95 -9.41 -10.89
C ILE A 34 19.04 -8.64 -11.85
N GLY A 35 17.82 -8.29 -11.43
CA GLY A 35 16.89 -7.47 -12.22
C GLY A 35 17.43 -6.07 -12.52
N GLU A 36 18.03 -5.40 -11.53
CA GLU A 36 18.61 -4.06 -11.69
C GLU A 36 19.86 -4.09 -12.59
N ALA A 37 20.72 -5.10 -12.46
CA ALA A 37 21.85 -5.30 -13.34
C ALA A 37 21.39 -5.57 -14.79
N ALA A 38 20.36 -6.40 -14.97
CA ALA A 38 19.76 -6.64 -16.29
C ALA A 38 19.15 -5.37 -16.88
N LEU A 39 18.47 -4.55 -16.06
CA LEU A 39 17.93 -3.26 -16.47
C LEU A 39 19.04 -2.31 -16.94
N ALA A 40 20.16 -2.25 -16.21
CA ALA A 40 21.31 -1.42 -16.56
C ALA A 40 22.00 -1.85 -17.86
N SER A 41 22.02 -3.16 -18.14
CA SER A 41 22.58 -3.75 -19.36
C SER A 41 21.57 -3.91 -20.51
N SER A 42 20.32 -3.43 -20.35
CA SER A 42 19.22 -3.60 -21.31
C SER A 42 18.90 -5.06 -21.67
N GLU A 43 19.14 -5.99 -20.74
CA GLU A 43 18.85 -7.42 -20.91
C GLU A 43 17.39 -7.76 -20.55
N GLN A 44 16.47 -7.42 -21.46
CA GLN A 44 15.03 -7.53 -21.22
C GLN A 44 14.58 -8.95 -20.81
N ALA A 45 15.20 -10.00 -21.36
CA ALA A 45 14.84 -11.38 -21.03
C ALA A 45 15.15 -11.73 -19.56
N VAL A 46 16.26 -11.22 -19.01
CA VAL A 46 16.65 -11.46 -17.62
C VAL A 46 15.76 -10.64 -16.69
N LEU A 47 15.47 -9.38 -17.04
CA LEU A 47 14.53 -8.55 -16.29
C LEU A 47 13.15 -9.20 -16.18
N THR A 48 12.60 -9.70 -17.29
CA THR A 48 11.34 -10.47 -17.32
C THR A 48 11.39 -11.71 -16.43
N LEU A 49 12.52 -12.43 -16.42
CA LEU A 49 12.69 -13.57 -15.52
C LEU A 49 12.70 -13.12 -14.06
N SER A 50 13.42 -12.06 -13.69
CA SER A 50 13.46 -11.55 -12.32
C SER A 50 12.06 -11.22 -11.80
N VAL A 51 11.23 -10.54 -12.60
CA VAL A 51 9.82 -10.28 -12.28
C VAL A 51 9.02 -11.58 -12.07
N LYS A 52 9.21 -12.57 -12.94
CA LYS A 52 8.55 -13.88 -12.81
C LYS A 52 8.96 -14.62 -11.53
N PHE A 53 10.22 -14.51 -11.11
CA PHE A 53 10.70 -15.10 -9.85
C PHE A 53 10.13 -14.36 -8.63
N MET A 54 10.07 -13.02 -8.64
CA MET A 54 9.40 -12.23 -7.60
C MET A 54 7.94 -12.66 -7.40
N ASN A 55 7.19 -12.81 -8.51
CA ASN A 55 5.81 -13.33 -8.48
C ASN A 55 5.74 -14.75 -7.88
N SER A 56 6.70 -15.61 -8.25
CA SER A 56 6.76 -16.98 -7.71
C SER A 56 7.02 -17.01 -6.20
N TYR A 57 7.89 -16.13 -5.70
CA TYR A 57 8.20 -16.01 -4.28
C TYR A 57 7.00 -15.48 -3.49
N LEU A 58 6.34 -14.44 -3.99
CA LEU A 58 5.18 -13.86 -3.35
C LEU A 58 4.01 -14.85 -3.28
N ARG A 59 3.77 -15.60 -4.36
CA ARG A 59 2.77 -16.67 -4.38
C ARG A 59 3.09 -17.77 -3.35
N ALA A 60 4.35 -18.17 -3.24
CA ALA A 60 4.80 -19.18 -2.28
C ALA A 60 4.64 -18.71 -0.82
N ALA A 61 5.05 -17.48 -0.51
CA ALA A 61 4.91 -16.88 0.81
C ALA A 61 3.43 -16.77 1.23
N LEU A 62 2.56 -16.29 0.34
CA LEU A 62 1.13 -16.20 0.59
C LEU A 62 0.50 -17.59 0.82
N ASN A 63 0.83 -18.60 0.01
CA ASN A 63 0.36 -19.97 0.21
C ASN A 63 0.78 -20.54 1.57
N ALA A 64 1.99 -20.21 2.02
CA ALA A 64 2.48 -20.59 3.34
C ALA A 64 1.91 -19.71 4.47
N ARG A 65 1.13 -18.67 4.14
CA ARG A 65 0.66 -17.61 5.05
C ARG A 65 1.79 -16.94 5.84
N ASP A 66 2.98 -16.89 5.25
CA ASP A 66 4.14 -16.22 5.84
C ASP A 66 4.10 -14.73 5.51
N VAL A 67 3.52 -13.96 6.43
CA VAL A 67 3.37 -12.51 6.34
C VAL A 67 4.74 -11.82 6.25
N GLY A 68 5.74 -12.25 7.02
CA GLY A 68 7.06 -11.62 7.03
C GLY A 68 7.75 -11.75 5.68
N THR A 69 7.76 -12.95 5.11
CA THR A 69 8.33 -13.19 3.78
C THR A 69 7.57 -12.45 2.69
N ALA A 70 6.24 -12.47 2.70
CA ALA A 70 5.44 -11.74 1.71
C ALA A 70 5.70 -10.22 1.77
N TYR A 71 5.75 -9.66 2.97
CA TYR A 71 6.05 -8.24 3.21
C TYR A 71 7.42 -7.85 2.64
N ASN A 72 8.47 -8.65 2.86
CA ASN A 72 9.79 -8.34 2.35
C ASN A 72 9.94 -8.58 0.84
N VAL A 73 9.29 -9.60 0.28
CA VAL A 73 9.26 -9.80 -1.18
C VAL A 73 8.59 -8.62 -1.87
N LEU A 74 7.46 -8.13 -1.36
CA LEU A 74 6.80 -6.92 -1.88
C LEU A 74 7.75 -5.71 -1.86
N HIS A 75 8.57 -5.57 -0.82
CA HIS A 75 9.51 -4.47 -0.71
C HIS A 75 10.55 -4.49 -1.83
N GLN A 76 11.20 -5.64 -2.02
CA GLN A 76 12.20 -5.82 -3.06
C GLN A 76 11.59 -5.67 -4.47
N TYR A 77 10.35 -6.12 -4.63
CA TYR A 77 9.63 -6.00 -5.89
C TYR A 77 9.29 -4.55 -6.23
N ARG A 78 8.83 -3.76 -5.23
CA ARG A 78 8.63 -2.32 -5.40
C ARG A 78 9.95 -1.64 -5.77
N GLN A 79 11.05 -1.94 -5.08
CA GLN A 79 12.35 -1.31 -5.36
C GLN A 79 12.83 -1.59 -6.80
N LEU A 80 12.63 -2.81 -7.31
CA LEU A 80 12.90 -3.12 -8.72
C LEU A 80 12.03 -2.27 -9.66
N ALA A 81 10.73 -2.14 -9.37
CA ALA A 81 9.83 -1.31 -10.17
C ALA A 81 10.20 0.18 -10.11
N GLU A 82 10.65 0.69 -8.97
CA GLU A 82 11.17 2.05 -8.88
C GLU A 82 12.45 2.24 -9.68
N ALA A 83 13.36 1.25 -9.68
CA ALA A 83 14.56 1.29 -10.51
C ALA A 83 14.16 1.36 -11.99
N MET A 84 13.18 0.55 -12.42
CA MET A 84 12.62 0.60 -13.78
C MET A 84 12.04 1.99 -14.11
N LEU A 85 11.27 2.61 -13.22
CA LEU A 85 10.72 3.96 -13.43
C LEU A 85 11.81 5.04 -13.61
N ARG A 86 12.95 4.90 -12.94
CA ARG A 86 14.05 5.89 -12.98
C ARG A 86 14.89 5.79 -14.26
N VAL A 87 14.84 4.67 -14.97
CA VAL A 87 15.59 4.49 -16.20
C VAL A 87 14.74 4.91 -17.39
N LYS A 88 15.25 5.85 -18.20
CA LYS A 88 14.60 6.31 -19.44
C LYS A 88 14.83 5.33 -20.60
N ASN A 89 14.61 4.04 -20.36
CA ASN A 89 14.74 3.00 -21.38
C ASN A 89 13.37 2.73 -22.00
N VAL A 90 13.31 2.80 -23.33
CA VAL A 90 12.12 2.39 -24.09
C VAL A 90 11.90 0.89 -23.90
N GLY A 91 10.68 0.49 -23.53
CA GLY A 91 10.26 -0.90 -23.46
C GLY A 91 10.03 -1.45 -22.05
N THR A 92 10.29 -0.67 -21.00
CA THR A 92 9.97 -1.09 -19.61
C THR A 92 8.54 -0.74 -19.20
N GLU A 93 7.83 0.08 -19.99
CA GLU A 93 6.51 0.59 -19.66
C GLU A 93 5.46 -0.52 -19.51
N SER A 94 5.42 -1.47 -20.46
CA SER A 94 4.48 -2.60 -20.40
C SER A 94 4.73 -3.46 -19.16
N GLN A 95 5.99 -3.72 -18.84
CA GLN A 95 6.36 -4.52 -17.68
C GLN A 95 6.07 -3.79 -16.36
N LEU A 96 6.20 -2.46 -16.30
CA LEU A 96 5.76 -1.67 -15.14
C LEU A 96 4.26 -1.77 -14.91
N ILE A 97 3.46 -1.69 -15.97
CA ILE A 97 2.00 -1.86 -15.91
C ILE A 97 1.65 -3.28 -15.43
N GLU A 98 2.33 -4.30 -15.95
CA GLU A 98 2.17 -5.69 -15.48
C GLU A 98 2.51 -5.83 -13.99
N ILE A 99 3.59 -5.22 -13.52
CA ILE A 99 3.95 -5.19 -12.09
C ILE A 99 2.83 -4.55 -11.27
N GLY A 100 2.30 -3.40 -11.68
CA GLY A 100 1.14 -2.80 -11.04
C GLY A 100 -0.05 -3.77 -10.94
N GLY A 101 -0.35 -4.48 -12.04
CA GLY A 101 -1.38 -5.52 -12.08
C GLY A 101 -1.12 -6.67 -11.12
N TYR A 102 0.15 -7.10 -10.97
CA TYR A 102 0.53 -8.13 -10.00
C TYR A 102 0.36 -7.64 -8.55
N PHE A 103 0.72 -6.39 -8.24
CA PHE A 103 0.48 -5.81 -6.92
C PHE A 103 -1.01 -5.82 -6.57
N ARG A 104 -1.88 -5.41 -7.51
CA ARG A 104 -3.35 -5.50 -7.34
C ARG A 104 -3.80 -6.93 -7.10
N TYR A 105 -3.38 -7.87 -7.96
CA TYR A 105 -3.73 -9.28 -7.85
C TYR A 105 -3.34 -9.88 -6.49
N TYR A 106 -2.12 -9.62 -6.02
CA TYR A 106 -1.64 -10.15 -4.74
C TYR A 106 -2.28 -9.45 -3.54
N ALA A 107 -2.67 -8.18 -3.66
CA ALA A 107 -3.45 -7.49 -2.63
C ALA A 107 -4.83 -8.15 -2.45
N GLN A 108 -5.55 -8.38 -3.55
CA GLN A 108 -6.85 -9.05 -3.56
C GLN A 108 -6.75 -10.48 -3.04
N LEU A 109 -5.75 -11.24 -3.51
CA LEU A 109 -5.49 -12.60 -3.02
C LEU A 109 -5.21 -12.62 -1.52
N ALA A 110 -4.34 -11.73 -1.02
CA ALA A 110 -4.03 -11.63 0.40
C ALA A 110 -5.27 -11.29 1.23
N ASN A 111 -6.10 -10.35 0.76
CA ASN A 111 -7.36 -10.01 1.40
C ASN A 111 -8.32 -11.21 1.49
N GLY A 112 -8.50 -11.94 0.39
CA GLY A 112 -9.31 -13.17 0.35
C GLY A 112 -8.79 -14.27 1.28
N MET A 113 -7.49 -14.28 1.58
CA MET A 113 -6.85 -15.20 2.53
C MET A 113 -6.91 -14.71 3.99
N GLY A 114 -7.51 -13.56 4.28
CA GLY A 114 -7.54 -12.92 5.60
C GLY A 114 -6.22 -12.28 6.03
N LEU A 115 -5.30 -12.03 5.09
CA LEU A 115 -3.99 -11.42 5.31
C LEU A 115 -4.03 -9.92 5.01
N GLY A 116 -4.94 -9.19 5.67
CA GLY A 116 -5.22 -7.78 5.39
C GLY A 116 -3.99 -6.87 5.37
N PHE A 117 -3.07 -7.06 6.31
CA PHE A 117 -1.81 -6.30 6.36
C PHE A 117 -0.97 -6.41 5.07
N ILE A 118 -0.98 -7.56 4.39
CA ILE A 118 -0.27 -7.72 3.12
C ILE A 118 -1.00 -7.01 1.98
N ALA A 119 -2.33 -7.02 1.98
CA ALA A 119 -3.12 -6.24 1.04
C ALA A 119 -2.85 -4.73 1.20
N GLU A 120 -2.81 -4.25 2.44
CA GLU A 120 -2.44 -2.86 2.76
C GLU A 120 -1.01 -2.55 2.33
N THR A 121 -0.05 -3.43 2.59
CA THR A 121 1.35 -3.27 2.17
C THR A 121 1.46 -3.11 0.66
N ALA A 122 0.78 -3.95 -0.12
CA ALA A 122 0.77 -3.86 -1.59
C ALA A 122 0.12 -2.56 -2.08
N ALA A 123 -0.96 -2.09 -1.42
CA ALA A 123 -1.58 -0.80 -1.73
C ALA A 123 -0.64 0.37 -1.45
N TYR A 124 0.04 0.38 -0.31
CA TYR A 124 1.06 1.39 0.00
C TYR A 124 2.19 1.42 -1.01
N ASP A 125 2.68 0.23 -1.40
CA ASP A 125 3.76 0.13 -2.37
C ASP A 125 3.34 0.60 -3.77
N LEU A 126 2.12 0.26 -4.22
CA LEU A 126 1.60 0.74 -5.50
C LEU A 126 1.31 2.25 -5.48
N GLY A 127 0.84 2.79 -4.35
CA GLY A 127 0.69 4.23 -4.15
C GLY A 127 2.03 4.97 -4.23
N ALA A 128 3.10 4.41 -3.66
CA ALA A 128 4.45 4.96 -3.79
C ALA A 128 4.95 4.92 -5.24
N LEU A 129 4.64 3.87 -6.01
CA LEU A 129 4.96 3.81 -7.44
C LEU A 129 4.20 4.87 -8.24
N CYS A 130 2.94 5.14 -7.92
CA CYS A 130 2.18 6.24 -8.55
C CYS A 130 2.84 7.59 -8.25
N GLU A 131 3.22 7.83 -6.99
CA GLU A 131 3.91 9.06 -6.59
C GLU A 131 5.23 9.24 -7.36
N ILE A 132 6.07 8.21 -7.43
CA ILE A 132 7.34 8.25 -8.16
C ILE A 132 7.10 8.45 -9.66
N ALA A 133 6.14 7.74 -10.25
CA ALA A 133 5.76 7.92 -11.65
C ALA A 133 5.28 9.35 -11.92
N SER A 134 4.60 9.99 -10.97
CA SER A 134 4.15 11.38 -11.06
C SER A 134 5.33 12.36 -11.02
N ILE A 135 6.25 12.18 -10.07
CA ILE A 135 7.49 12.98 -9.94
C ILE A 135 8.33 12.92 -11.22
N LEU A 136 8.39 11.73 -11.84
CA LEU A 136 9.17 11.50 -13.05
C LEU A 136 8.41 11.81 -14.35
N GLU A 137 7.17 12.31 -14.25
CA GLU A 137 6.28 12.57 -15.40
C GLU A 137 6.16 11.36 -16.34
N SER A 138 6.10 10.16 -15.75
CA SER A 138 6.11 8.91 -16.49
C SER A 138 4.77 8.66 -17.19
N GLN A 139 4.84 8.17 -18.42
CA GLN A 139 3.66 7.87 -19.25
C GLN A 139 2.80 6.72 -18.69
N VAL A 140 3.37 5.86 -17.83
CA VAL A 140 2.62 4.76 -17.21
C VAL A 140 1.83 5.18 -15.96
N HIS A 141 1.99 6.43 -15.51
CA HIS A 141 1.39 6.92 -14.28
C HIS A 141 -0.12 6.66 -14.23
N ASP A 142 -0.85 7.05 -15.27
CA ASP A 142 -2.31 7.00 -15.25
C ASP A 142 -2.83 5.55 -15.24
N GLN A 143 -2.12 4.62 -15.89
CA GLN A 143 -2.42 3.19 -15.82
C GLN A 143 -2.10 2.59 -14.45
N LEU A 144 -1.02 3.04 -13.79
CA LEU A 144 -0.71 2.64 -12.41
C LEU A 144 -1.78 3.15 -11.43
N LEU A 145 -2.21 4.41 -11.57
CA LEU A 145 -3.29 4.98 -10.77
C LEU A 145 -4.60 4.23 -10.97
N ALA A 146 -4.99 3.95 -12.21
CA ALA A 146 -6.18 3.16 -12.51
C ALA A 146 -6.11 1.77 -11.84
N THR A 147 -4.96 1.11 -11.91
CA THR A 147 -4.74 -0.20 -11.27
C THR A 147 -4.83 -0.12 -9.75
N PHE A 148 -4.31 0.96 -9.15
CA PHE A 148 -4.34 1.20 -7.72
C PHE A 148 -5.76 1.41 -7.17
N LEU A 149 -6.62 2.11 -7.92
CA LEU A 149 -8.03 2.33 -7.58
C LEU A 149 -8.91 1.07 -7.71
N GLU A 150 -8.37 -0.06 -8.15
CA GLU A 150 -9.13 -1.30 -8.29
C GLU A 150 -8.82 -2.34 -7.21
N ILE A 151 -7.90 -2.05 -6.28
CA ILE A 151 -7.48 -2.98 -5.22
C ILE A 151 -8.66 -3.41 -4.34
N ASP A 152 -9.55 -2.49 -4.00
CA ASP A 152 -10.61 -2.66 -3.02
C ASP A 152 -11.98 -3.02 -3.63
N LYS A 153 -12.09 -3.08 -4.96
CA LYS A 153 -13.35 -3.36 -5.68
C LYS A 153 -13.87 -4.79 -5.57
N GLU A 154 -13.06 -5.74 -5.07
CA GLU A 154 -13.46 -7.14 -4.87
C GLU A 154 -13.95 -7.46 -3.44
N ALA A 155 -14.26 -6.45 -2.62
CA ALA A 155 -14.87 -6.72 -1.31
C ALA A 155 -16.31 -7.25 -1.50
N GLU A 156 -16.50 -8.56 -1.32
CA GLU A 156 -17.79 -9.24 -1.45
C GLU A 156 -18.66 -9.08 -0.20
N ASN A 157 -18.10 -8.65 0.93
CA ASN A 157 -18.84 -8.49 2.18
C ASN A 157 -18.34 -7.35 3.11
N PRO A 158 -19.19 -6.87 4.06
CA PRO A 158 -18.84 -5.79 4.99
C PRO A 158 -17.65 -6.09 5.92
N ALA A 159 -17.32 -7.36 6.15
CA ALA A 159 -16.13 -7.73 6.92
C ALA A 159 -14.85 -7.47 6.13
N GLN A 160 -14.85 -7.70 4.81
CA GLN A 160 -13.76 -7.35 3.90
C GLN A 160 -13.64 -5.83 3.72
N GLU A 161 -14.74 -5.07 3.74
CA GLU A 161 -14.69 -3.60 3.74
C GLU A 161 -13.94 -3.03 4.96
N LYS A 162 -14.10 -3.64 6.15
CA LYS A 162 -13.30 -3.28 7.34
C LYS A 162 -11.81 -3.59 7.17
N VAL A 163 -11.46 -4.64 6.43
CA VAL A 163 -10.08 -5.07 6.21
C VAL A 163 -9.35 -4.16 5.21
N LEU A 164 -10.06 -3.51 4.29
CA LEU A 164 -9.46 -2.61 3.29
C LEU A 164 -9.28 -1.16 3.77
N ARG A 165 -9.32 -0.94 5.09
CA ARG A 165 -9.11 0.40 5.68
C ARG A 165 -7.74 0.97 5.32
N GLY A 166 -6.67 0.18 5.38
CA GLY A 166 -5.34 0.66 4.99
C GLY A 166 -5.21 0.99 3.50
N VAL A 167 -6.00 0.37 2.63
CA VAL A 167 -6.07 0.74 1.20
C VAL A 167 -6.62 2.16 1.05
N ARG A 168 -7.72 2.48 1.74
CA ARG A 168 -8.27 3.85 1.76
C ARG A 168 -7.31 4.87 2.37
N LYS A 169 -6.49 4.49 3.37
CA LYS A 169 -5.42 5.36 3.88
C LYS A 169 -4.35 5.65 2.82
N ALA A 170 -3.89 4.62 2.12
CA ALA A 170 -2.92 4.77 1.03
C ALA A 170 -3.46 5.68 -0.09
N GLN A 171 -4.73 5.50 -0.47
CA GLN A 171 -5.42 6.35 -1.45
C GLN A 171 -5.52 7.81 -0.99
N ALA A 172 -5.97 8.06 0.25
CA ALA A 172 -6.04 9.42 0.80
C ALA A 172 -4.67 10.10 0.85
N LYS A 173 -3.61 9.35 1.20
CA LYS A 173 -2.23 9.86 1.18
C LYS A 173 -1.77 10.23 -0.22
N LEU A 174 -2.07 9.42 -1.23
CA LEU A 174 -1.75 9.72 -2.62
C LEU A 174 -2.54 10.95 -3.13
N ALA A 175 -3.81 11.08 -2.74
CA ALA A 175 -4.60 12.27 -3.06
C ALA A 175 -4.02 13.55 -2.44
N ALA A 176 -3.58 13.48 -1.18
CA ALA A 176 -2.90 14.60 -0.52
C ALA A 176 -1.59 14.97 -1.22
N TYR A 177 -0.81 13.98 -1.69
CA TYR A 177 0.35 14.23 -2.54
C TYR A 177 -0.03 14.95 -3.84
N TYR A 178 -1.05 14.48 -4.57
CA TYR A 178 -1.48 15.13 -5.81
C TYR A 178 -1.92 16.58 -5.59
N LEU A 179 -2.61 16.86 -4.47
CA LEU A 179 -2.94 18.24 -4.11
C LEU A 179 -1.73 19.10 -3.77
N LEU A 180 -0.70 18.50 -3.15
CA LEU A 180 0.54 19.20 -2.83
C LEU A 180 1.29 19.63 -4.11
N VAL A 181 1.32 18.78 -5.13
CA VAL A 181 1.98 19.06 -6.42
C VAL A 181 1.06 19.73 -7.45
N GLY A 182 -0.16 20.12 -7.08
CA GLY A 182 -1.12 20.80 -7.96
C GLY A 182 -1.82 19.91 -9.00
N ALA A 183 -1.66 18.59 -8.92
CA ALA A 183 -2.31 17.60 -9.79
C ALA A 183 -3.78 17.32 -9.37
N ILE A 184 -4.58 18.38 -9.26
CA ILE A 184 -5.97 18.34 -8.75
C ILE A 184 -6.85 17.30 -9.48
N PRO A 185 -6.80 17.14 -10.83
CA PRO A 185 -7.62 16.14 -11.52
C PRO A 185 -7.39 14.71 -10.99
N ARG A 186 -6.15 14.33 -10.69
CA ARG A 186 -5.79 13.01 -10.17
C ARG A 186 -6.28 12.80 -8.73
N ALA A 187 -6.22 13.85 -7.90
CA ALA A 187 -6.85 13.81 -6.58
C ALA A 187 -8.37 13.65 -6.67
N ARG A 188 -9.00 14.24 -7.71
CA ARG A 188 -10.44 14.10 -7.96
C ARG A 188 -10.84 12.69 -8.41
N GLU A 189 -9.97 11.97 -9.11
CA GLU A 189 -10.20 10.55 -9.41
C GLU A 189 -10.29 9.72 -8.14
N ILE A 190 -9.35 9.91 -7.20
CA ILE A 190 -9.39 9.22 -5.90
C ILE A 190 -10.64 9.63 -5.09
N PHE A 191 -10.99 10.91 -5.09
CA PHE A 191 -12.21 11.39 -4.45
C PHE A 191 -13.46 10.70 -5.02
N ALA A 192 -13.58 10.60 -6.35
CA ALA A 192 -14.70 9.95 -7.00
C ALA A 192 -14.80 8.46 -6.65
N ASP A 193 -13.66 7.78 -6.57
CA ASP A 193 -13.58 6.37 -6.16
C ASP A 193 -14.01 6.15 -4.69
N MET A 194 -13.78 7.13 -3.82
CA MET A 194 -14.16 7.11 -2.41
C MET A 194 -15.55 7.72 -2.13
N ALA A 195 -16.29 8.16 -3.15
CA ALA A 195 -17.51 8.98 -2.96
C ALA A 195 -18.67 8.23 -2.27
N LEU A 196 -18.71 6.90 -2.33
CA LEU A 196 -19.74 6.07 -1.72
C LEU A 196 -19.40 5.62 -0.28
N GLU A 197 -18.24 6.04 0.24
CA GLU A 197 -17.80 5.69 1.58
C GLU A 197 -18.62 6.43 2.66
N THR A 198 -18.87 5.77 3.79
CA THR A 198 -19.61 6.41 4.89
C THR A 198 -18.77 7.48 5.60
N SER A 199 -19.43 8.55 6.04
CA SER A 199 -18.78 9.67 6.74
C SER A 199 -18.03 9.23 8.00
N ASP A 200 -18.57 8.26 8.75
CA ASP A 200 -17.92 7.70 9.93
C ASP A 200 -16.60 6.99 9.57
N ARG A 201 -16.59 6.21 8.48
CA ARG A 201 -15.39 5.51 8.00
C ARG A 201 -14.34 6.50 7.53
N LEU A 202 -14.73 7.46 6.69
CA LEU A 202 -13.84 8.50 6.19
C LEU A 202 -13.27 9.38 7.31
N GLY A 203 -14.11 9.81 8.25
CA GLY A 203 -13.69 10.61 9.41
C GLY A 203 -12.73 9.88 10.31
N SER A 204 -13.01 8.61 10.58
CA SER A 204 -12.10 7.75 11.34
C SER A 204 -10.75 7.59 10.65
N ILE A 205 -10.71 7.40 9.33
CA ILE A 205 -9.46 7.30 8.55
C ILE A 205 -8.67 8.61 8.62
N ARG A 206 -9.34 9.74 8.40
CA ARG A 206 -8.76 11.08 8.51
C ARG A 206 -8.11 11.29 9.86
N ASP A 207 -8.87 11.07 10.93
CA ASP A 207 -8.43 11.36 12.30
C ASP A 207 -7.21 10.49 12.67
N GLU A 208 -7.21 9.23 12.25
CA GLU A 208 -6.07 8.32 12.45
C GLU A 208 -4.81 8.83 11.73
N LEU A 209 -4.88 9.13 10.43
CA LEU A 209 -3.74 9.65 9.65
C LEU A 209 -3.19 10.97 10.23
N LEU A 210 -4.07 11.88 10.67
CA LEU A 210 -3.66 13.16 11.23
C LEU A 210 -3.03 13.02 12.63
N SER A 211 -3.40 11.99 13.40
CA SER A 211 -2.92 11.76 14.76
C SER A 211 -1.47 11.28 14.83
N ILE A 212 -0.97 10.64 13.77
CA ILE A 212 0.36 10.02 13.76
C ILE A 212 1.45 11.09 13.68
N ARG A 213 2.35 11.09 14.68
CA ARG A 213 3.45 12.07 14.80
C ARG A 213 4.84 11.47 14.57
N SER A 214 5.02 10.19 14.86
CA SER A 214 6.32 9.53 14.67
C SER A 214 6.46 9.02 13.24
N LYS A 215 7.53 9.44 12.57
CA LYS A 215 7.92 8.93 11.25
C LYS A 215 8.46 7.51 11.33
N ASP A 216 9.27 7.27 12.36
CA ASP A 216 10.01 6.04 12.54
C ASP A 216 9.38 5.23 13.67
N PHE A 217 9.50 3.91 13.57
CA PHE A 217 9.29 3.04 14.73
C PHE A 217 10.51 3.15 15.65
N TRP A 218 10.34 2.78 16.92
CA TRP A 218 11.48 2.66 17.85
C TRP A 218 12.47 1.56 17.43
N GLU A 219 12.04 0.64 16.57
CA GLU A 219 12.83 -0.43 15.96
C GLU A 219 13.26 -0.02 14.54
N ILE A 220 14.51 -0.34 14.18
CA ILE A 220 14.97 -0.25 12.80
C ILE A 220 14.30 -1.37 12.01
N ILE A 221 13.47 -0.99 11.03
CA ILE A 221 12.85 -1.92 10.09
C ILE A 221 13.36 -1.64 8.67
N ASP A 222 13.45 -2.68 7.84
CA ASP A 222 14.01 -2.58 6.48
C ASP A 222 13.29 -1.53 5.60
N ARG A 223 12.01 -1.26 5.87
CA ARG A 223 11.22 -0.27 5.14
C ARG A 223 11.35 1.17 5.65
N GLY A 224 12.03 1.38 6.78
CA GLY A 224 12.50 2.68 7.27
C GLY A 224 11.45 3.68 7.78
N THR A 225 10.16 3.55 7.43
CA THR A 225 9.12 4.51 7.85
C THR A 225 7.78 3.86 8.14
N ASN A 226 7.03 4.41 9.09
CA ASN A 226 5.63 4.05 9.33
C ASN A 226 4.77 4.37 8.08
N PHE A 227 4.10 3.36 7.54
CA PHE A 227 3.24 3.51 6.35
C PHE A 227 2.17 4.59 6.52
N ASP A 228 1.65 4.80 7.73
CA ASP A 228 0.60 5.77 7.98
C ASP A 228 1.16 7.17 8.31
N TYR A 229 2.48 7.34 8.46
CA TYR A 229 3.07 8.66 8.70
C TYR A 229 2.89 9.58 7.49
N VAL A 230 2.59 10.84 7.78
CA VAL A 230 2.40 11.92 6.81
C VAL A 230 3.04 13.18 7.38
N ASP A 231 3.86 13.87 6.59
CA ASP A 231 4.46 15.16 6.99
C ASP A 231 3.39 16.27 7.11
N GLU A 232 3.74 17.40 7.75
CA GLU A 232 2.74 18.42 8.07
C GLU A 232 2.17 19.13 6.81
N ASP A 233 2.94 19.28 5.74
CA ASP A 233 2.47 19.87 4.48
C ASP A 233 1.42 18.95 3.82
N ARG A 234 1.72 17.65 3.75
CA ARG A 234 0.74 16.66 3.28
C ARG A 234 -0.45 16.51 4.22
N LYS A 235 -0.29 16.70 5.55
CA LYS A 235 -1.45 16.72 6.47
C LYS A 235 -2.38 17.90 6.21
N ALA A 236 -1.85 19.06 5.83
CA ALA A 236 -2.70 20.18 5.38
C ALA A 236 -3.52 19.76 4.15
N LYS A 237 -2.91 19.06 3.20
CA LYS A 237 -3.58 18.54 2.01
C LYS A 237 -4.54 17.39 2.29
N LEU A 238 -4.29 16.56 3.30
CA LEU A 238 -5.27 15.58 3.77
C LEU A 238 -6.52 16.26 4.31
N ARG A 239 -6.39 17.33 5.11
CA ARG A 239 -7.54 18.10 5.59
C ARG A 239 -8.34 18.67 4.43
N GLU A 240 -7.65 19.24 3.44
CA GLU A 240 -8.27 19.76 2.22
C GLU A 240 -9.03 18.67 1.45
N PHE A 241 -8.40 17.51 1.23
CA PHE A 241 -9.00 16.36 0.54
C PHE A 241 -10.25 15.84 1.27
N PHE A 242 -10.16 15.62 2.59
CA PHE A 242 -11.31 15.16 3.38
C PHE A 242 -12.42 16.22 3.51
N GLY A 243 -12.09 17.50 3.34
CA GLY A 243 -13.08 18.59 3.25
C GLY A 243 -13.93 18.55 1.98
N TRP A 244 -13.56 17.76 0.97
CA TRP A 244 -14.39 17.58 -0.22
C TRP A 244 -15.61 16.68 0.02
N PHE A 245 -15.70 15.98 1.15
CA PHE A 245 -16.82 15.11 1.51
C PHE A 245 -17.83 15.90 2.37
N PRO A 246 -18.99 16.31 1.84
CA PRO A 246 -19.88 17.26 2.52
C PRO A 246 -20.40 16.77 3.87
N ASP A 247 -20.69 15.48 3.97
CA ASP A 247 -21.28 14.85 5.16
C ASP A 247 -20.28 14.74 6.33
N LEU A 248 -18.99 14.95 6.07
CA LEU A 248 -17.91 14.89 7.05
C LEU A 248 -17.77 16.19 7.85
N GLU A 249 -18.11 17.32 7.25
CA GLU A 249 -18.17 18.62 7.93
C GLU A 249 -19.39 18.72 8.84
N ALA A 250 -20.54 18.17 8.41
CA ALA A 250 -21.78 18.17 9.18
C ALA A 250 -21.69 17.34 10.48
N ALA A 251 -20.99 16.19 10.45
CA ALA A 251 -20.81 15.33 11.62
C ALA A 251 -19.89 15.93 12.71
N GLY A 252 -19.01 16.87 12.34
CA GLY A 252 -18.12 17.58 13.27
C GLY A 252 -18.80 18.76 13.99
N ALA A 253 -19.96 19.22 13.52
CA ALA A 253 -20.66 20.39 14.04
C ALA A 253 -21.68 20.07 15.15
N THR A 254 -21.95 18.80 15.43
CA THR A 254 -22.88 18.39 16.48
C THR A 254 -22.11 18.21 17.80
N PRO A 255 -22.31 19.05 18.83
CA PRO A 255 -21.68 18.82 20.12
C PRO A 255 -22.17 17.49 20.67
N ARG A 256 -21.25 16.54 20.92
CA ARG A 256 -21.58 15.36 21.71
C ARG A 256 -21.94 15.85 23.10
N LEU A 257 -23.24 15.91 23.40
CA LEU A 257 -23.76 16.14 24.75
C LEU A 257 -23.21 15.03 25.64
N VAL A 258 -22.14 15.35 26.38
CA VAL A 258 -21.67 14.53 27.48
C VAL A 258 -22.80 14.51 28.50
N GLY A 259 -23.44 13.34 28.63
CA GLY A 259 -24.55 13.10 29.54
C GLY A 259 -24.23 13.61 30.94
N GLY A 260 -24.96 14.66 31.32
CA GLY A 260 -24.86 15.28 32.63
C GLY A 260 -25.22 14.28 33.72
N TRP A 261 -24.35 14.21 34.72
CA TRP A 261 -24.63 13.55 35.99
C TRP A 261 -25.85 14.22 36.65
N ALA A 262 -26.97 13.51 36.66
CA ALA A 262 -28.11 13.88 37.48
C ALA A 262 -27.80 13.55 38.95
N ARG A 263 -27.49 14.60 39.73
CA ARG A 263 -27.59 14.59 41.19
C ARG A 263 -29.06 14.49 41.58
N GLY A 264 -29.43 13.41 42.28
CA GLY A 264 -30.71 13.26 42.96
C GLY A 264 -30.46 12.86 44.41
N SER A 265 -30.52 13.85 45.30
CA SER A 265 -30.49 13.73 46.76
C SER A 265 -31.68 12.93 47.30
N GLY A 266 -31.48 12.15 48.38
CA GLY A 266 -32.46 11.25 49.02
C GLY A 266 -33.69 11.92 49.67
N PRO A 267 -34.49 11.19 50.50
CA PRO A 267 -34.03 10.96 51.89
C PRO A 267 -34.54 9.67 52.60
N ALA A 268 -33.85 9.36 53.71
CA ALA A 268 -34.28 8.82 55.02
C ALA A 268 -35.16 7.55 55.15
N GLY A 269 -34.54 6.48 55.70
CA GLY A 269 -34.89 5.83 56.99
C GLY A 269 -36.18 5.02 57.14
N LEU A 270 -36.06 3.74 57.52
CA LEU A 270 -36.55 3.16 58.80
C LEU A 270 -36.46 1.62 58.80
N ARG A 271 -35.76 1.11 59.83
CA ARG A 271 -35.77 -0.26 60.43
C ARG A 271 -35.17 -1.42 59.66
#